data_AF-A0A6C0BKH7-F1
#
_entry.id   AF-A0A6C0BKH7-F1
#
_cell.length_a   1.000
_cell.length_b   1.000
_cell.length_c   1.000
_cell.angle_alpha   90.00
_cell.angle_beta   90.00
_cell.angle_gamma   90.00
#
_symmetry.space_group_name_H-M   'P 1'
#
loop_
_entity.id
_entity.type
_entity.pdbx_description
1 polymer ?
#
loop_
_entity_poly.entity_id
_entity_poly.type
_entity_poly.pdbx_seq_one_letter_code
_entity_poly.pdbx_strand_id
1 'polypeptide(L)'
;MSQQDVIYRNNPTVNRFQQSDSGFGFSNFRNNENTIPTVNRVTTDFQLENEHQYSNPISEYEASRHSNFLYNEHYGDFRIVDQEKVPDDYIYWDIIKTFQERNPLMDFFFSKKNLDHLQKLIITMVHYQSEGAYQISRQNDNELLVVMRSIYIKTPTNPYASGDAFRRDICTLNKNVLDWVVPKILVNVQQYLGFVRDQSNNVRPLARPEFMSSAGNRINRGFDVTFV
;
A
#
# COMPACT_ATOMS: atom_id res chain seq x y z
N MET A 1 0.27 46.61 25.24
CA MET A 1 1.14 46.07 24.17
C MET A 1 2.41 45.53 24.84
N SER A 2 2.49 44.22 24.99
CA SER A 2 3.70 43.51 25.42
C SER A 2 3.67 42.16 24.70
N GLN A 3 4.53 41.99 23.69
CA GLN A 3 4.65 40.73 22.97
C GLN A 3 5.44 39.75 23.86
N GLN A 4 4.88 38.57 24.10
CA GLN A 4 5.59 37.44 24.68
C GLN A 4 6.20 36.63 23.55
N ASP A 5 7.53 36.50 23.55
CA ASP A 5 8.26 35.65 22.62
C ASP A 5 8.12 34.17 23.01
N VAL A 6 7.78 33.33 22.03
CA VAL A 6 7.68 31.87 22.20
C VAL A 6 9.07 31.25 22.03
N ILE A 7 9.61 30.68 23.10
CA ILE A 7 10.89 29.96 23.09
C ILE A 7 10.66 28.54 22.57
N TYR A 8 11.20 28.20 21.41
CA TYR A 8 11.30 26.81 20.93
C TYR A 8 12.53 26.14 21.55
N ARG A 9 12.31 25.10 22.37
CA ARG A 9 13.38 24.20 22.83
C ARG A 9 13.77 23.25 21.70
N ASN A 10 14.91 23.47 21.06
CA ASN A 10 15.55 22.49 20.18
C ASN A 10 16.26 21.43 21.03
N ASN A 11 15.75 20.20 21.08
CA ASN A 11 16.51 19.05 21.59
C ASN A 11 17.42 18.52 20.47
N PRO A 12 18.76 18.51 20.63
CA PRO A 12 19.64 17.91 19.64
C PRO A 12 19.87 16.44 20.00
N THR A 13 18.99 15.54 19.57
CA THR A 13 19.38 14.13 19.41
C THR A 13 19.95 13.99 18.01
N VAL A 14 21.23 14.31 17.86
CA VAL A 14 22.00 13.99 16.65
C VAL A 14 22.14 12.47 16.61
N ASN A 15 21.31 11.81 15.81
CA ASN A 15 21.56 10.43 15.41
C ASN A 15 22.88 10.39 14.62
N ARG A 16 23.94 9.90 15.27
CA ARG A 16 25.21 9.59 14.63
C ARG A 16 24.98 8.38 13.73
N PHE A 17 24.80 8.60 12.43
CA PHE A 17 24.95 7.55 11.43
C PHE A 17 26.44 7.15 11.42
N GLN A 18 26.79 5.98 11.98
CA GLN A 18 28.05 5.33 11.67
C GLN A 18 27.90 4.71 10.28
N GLN A 19 28.69 5.16 9.32
CA GLN A 19 28.87 4.44 8.06
C GLN A 19 29.51 3.09 8.37
N SER A 20 29.00 2.02 7.76
CA SER A 20 29.67 0.72 7.73
C SER A 20 30.89 0.82 6.79
N ASP A 21 32.05 0.38 7.27
CA ASP A 21 33.37 0.43 6.59
C ASP A 21 33.50 -0.43 5.31
N SER A 22 32.40 -0.76 4.64
CA SER A 22 32.41 -1.56 3.42
C SER A 22 31.37 -1.04 2.43
N GLY A 23 31.73 0.05 1.75
CA GLY A 23 30.91 0.57 0.66
C GLY A 23 31.67 1.59 -0.17
N PHE A 24 32.12 1.18 -1.35
CA PHE A 24 32.73 2.05 -2.36
C PHE A 24 31.84 3.27 -2.64
N GLY A 25 32.30 4.45 -2.20
CA GLY A 25 31.65 5.73 -2.42
C GLY A 25 32.60 6.73 -3.09
N PHE A 26 32.31 7.08 -4.34
CA PHE A 26 32.94 8.22 -5.02
C PHE A 26 32.50 9.52 -4.35
N SER A 27 33.41 10.18 -3.63
CA SER A 27 33.46 11.64 -3.58
C SER A 27 34.67 12.08 -2.77
N ASN A 28 35.48 12.97 -3.35
CA ASN A 28 36.07 14.15 -2.69
C ASN A 28 36.86 14.96 -3.72
N PHE A 29 36.18 15.48 -4.73
CA PHE A 29 36.62 16.71 -5.41
C PHE A 29 36.00 17.88 -4.65
N ARG A 30 36.74 18.44 -3.69
CA ARG A 30 36.54 19.84 -3.33
C ARG A 30 37.83 20.47 -2.82
N ASN A 31 38.22 21.49 -3.58
CA ASN A 31 39.38 22.34 -3.40
C ASN A 31 39.42 22.96 -2.00
N ASN A 32 40.61 22.96 -1.40
CA ASN A 32 40.98 23.96 -0.41
C ASN A 32 42.31 24.56 -0.86
N GLU A 33 42.26 25.80 -1.32
CA GLU A 33 43.44 26.61 -1.57
C GLU A 33 44.06 26.95 -0.22
N ASN A 34 45.33 26.57 0.00
CA ASN A 34 46.34 27.43 0.61
C ASN A 34 47.71 26.74 0.65
N THR A 35 48.71 27.46 0.12
CA THR A 35 50.15 27.20 0.04
C THR A 35 50.64 26.38 -1.17
N ILE A 36 51.18 27.09 -2.18
CA ILE A 36 52.07 26.52 -3.20
C ILE A 36 53.50 26.89 -2.80
N PRO A 37 54.35 25.96 -2.32
CA PRO A 37 55.78 26.12 -2.43
C PRO A 37 56.25 25.57 -3.79
N THR A 38 56.90 26.44 -4.56
CA THR A 38 57.53 26.15 -5.85
C THR A 38 58.69 25.14 -5.74
N VAL A 39 58.80 24.33 -6.78
CA VAL A 39 59.67 23.18 -7.05
C VAL A 39 61.16 23.40 -6.77
N ASN A 40 61.85 22.38 -6.26
CA ASN A 40 63.20 22.01 -6.71
C ASN A 40 63.30 20.49 -6.89
N ARG A 41 63.59 20.07 -8.13
CA ARG A 41 63.91 18.69 -8.51
C ARG A 41 65.39 18.44 -8.31
N VAL A 42 65.73 17.15 -8.28
CA VAL A 42 67.06 16.52 -8.48
C VAL A 42 67.82 16.25 -7.18
N THR A 43 67.68 15.04 -6.63
CA THR A 43 68.62 13.92 -6.86
C THR A 43 68.11 12.67 -6.16
N THR A 44 68.15 11.58 -6.93
CA THR A 44 68.15 10.17 -6.51
C THR A 44 68.90 9.97 -5.20
N ASP A 45 68.24 9.39 -4.19
CA ASP A 45 68.74 8.27 -3.38
C ASP A 45 67.68 7.95 -2.31
N PHE A 46 66.85 6.96 -2.64
CA PHE A 46 65.89 6.38 -1.71
C PHE A 46 66.67 5.42 -0.79
N GLN A 47 67.04 5.88 0.39
CA GLN A 47 67.47 4.97 1.46
C GLN A 47 66.26 4.15 1.92
N LEU A 48 66.36 2.83 1.74
CA LEU A 48 65.38 1.82 2.14
C LEU A 48 65.39 1.66 3.65
N GLU A 49 64.31 2.03 4.33
CA GLU A 49 63.97 1.47 5.64
C GLU A 49 62.45 1.30 5.78
N ASN A 50 61.97 0.11 5.42
CA ASN A 50 61.13 -0.78 6.25
C ASN A 50 60.44 -1.83 5.36
N GLU A 51 60.98 -3.05 5.37
CA GLU A 51 60.38 -4.23 4.78
C GLU A 51 59.28 -4.79 5.69
N HIS A 52 58.09 -4.18 5.73
CA HIS A 52 56.91 -4.87 6.29
C HIS A 52 55.67 -4.67 5.41
N GLN A 53 55.56 -5.63 4.49
CA GLN A 53 54.34 -6.29 4.00
C GLN A 53 53.28 -5.42 3.31
N TYR A 54 53.44 -5.23 2.00
CA TYR A 54 52.28 -5.16 1.12
C TYR A 54 51.56 -6.51 1.20
N SER A 55 50.44 -6.59 1.93
CA SER A 55 49.55 -7.74 1.83
C SER A 55 48.95 -7.74 0.43
N ASN A 56 49.29 -8.76 -0.35
CA ASN A 56 48.71 -8.92 -1.67
C ASN A 56 47.22 -9.26 -1.45
N PRO A 57 46.24 -8.45 -1.89
CA PRO A 57 44.82 -8.65 -1.56
C PRO A 57 44.29 -10.02 -2.03
N ILE A 58 44.99 -10.64 -2.99
CA ILE A 58 44.73 -11.99 -3.49
C ILE A 58 45.07 -13.04 -2.42
N SER A 59 46.14 -12.86 -1.66
CA SER A 59 46.57 -13.81 -0.61
C SER A 59 45.59 -13.89 0.57
N GLU A 60 44.97 -12.75 0.91
CA GLU A 60 43.96 -12.66 1.97
C GLU A 60 42.63 -13.29 1.53
N TYR A 61 42.28 -13.13 0.25
CA TYR A 61 41.14 -13.80 -0.38
C TYR A 61 41.33 -15.33 -0.49
N GLU A 62 42.54 -15.81 -0.77
CA GLU A 62 42.87 -17.24 -0.83
C GLU A 62 42.92 -17.89 0.55
N ALA A 63 43.44 -17.20 1.58
CA ALA A 63 43.44 -17.68 2.96
C ALA A 63 42.01 -17.87 3.51
N SER A 64 41.07 -17.03 3.04
CA SER A 64 39.65 -17.09 3.36
C SER A 64 38.92 -18.30 2.74
N ARG A 65 39.55 -19.05 1.81
CA ARG A 65 38.97 -20.25 1.18
C ARG A 65 39.36 -21.57 1.85
N HIS A 66 40.08 -21.54 2.97
CA HIS A 66 40.48 -22.78 3.64
C HIS A 66 39.25 -23.50 4.25
N SER A 67 39.13 -24.80 4.02
CA SER A 67 37.96 -25.63 4.39
C SER A 67 37.62 -25.64 5.89
N ASN A 68 38.54 -25.18 6.74
CA ASN A 68 38.36 -25.10 8.19
C ASN A 68 37.40 -23.99 8.64
N PHE A 69 37.01 -23.07 7.75
CA PHE A 69 36.08 -21.97 8.07
C PHE A 69 34.64 -22.22 7.62
N LEU A 70 34.37 -23.34 6.93
CA LEU A 70 33.06 -23.62 6.32
C LEU A 70 31.92 -23.82 7.33
N TYR A 71 32.21 -23.97 8.62
CA TYR A 71 31.20 -24.27 9.64
C TYR A 71 31.25 -23.36 10.87
N ASN A 72 32.10 -22.33 10.90
CA ASN A 72 32.30 -21.52 12.10
C ASN A 72 31.61 -20.14 12.04
N GLU A 73 30.95 -19.81 10.94
CA GLU A 73 30.10 -18.62 10.88
C GLU A 73 28.66 -18.99 11.22
N HIS A 74 28.25 -18.62 12.42
CA HIS A 74 26.84 -18.51 12.77
C HIS A 74 26.29 -17.33 11.95
N TYR A 75 25.78 -17.58 10.75
CA TYR A 75 25.02 -16.58 10.01
C TYR A 75 23.85 -16.16 10.90
N GLY A 76 23.85 -14.90 11.35
CA GLY A 76 22.69 -14.35 12.03
C GLY A 76 21.48 -14.48 11.11
N ASP A 77 20.37 -15.02 11.61
CA ASP A 77 19.14 -15.17 10.85
C ASP A 77 18.85 -13.88 10.08
N PHE A 78 18.68 -14.00 8.76
CA PHE A 78 18.32 -12.87 7.92
C PHE A 78 17.04 -12.25 8.47
N ARG A 79 17.09 -10.98 8.87
CA ARG A 79 15.89 -10.22 9.23
C ARG A 79 15.02 -10.17 7.98
N ILE A 80 13.90 -10.89 7.99
CA ILE A 80 12.87 -10.76 6.97
C ILE A 80 12.45 -9.29 6.97
N VAL A 81 12.65 -8.60 5.86
CA VAL A 81 12.36 -7.17 5.66
C VAL A 81 10.90 -6.82 5.99
N ASP A 82 10.02 -7.82 6.02
CA ASP A 82 8.56 -7.66 6.00
C ASP A 82 7.86 -7.67 7.37
N GLN A 83 8.60 -7.48 8.49
CA GLN A 83 7.98 -7.36 9.82
C GLN A 83 8.12 -5.98 10.48
N GLU A 84 8.63 -4.98 9.78
CA GLU A 84 8.50 -3.62 10.30
C GLU A 84 7.05 -3.15 10.08
N LYS A 85 6.32 -2.95 11.18
CA LYS A 85 4.94 -2.46 11.15
C LYS A 85 4.95 -1.12 10.42
N VAL A 86 4.53 -1.13 9.16
CA VAL A 86 4.58 0.07 8.33
C VAL A 86 3.71 1.13 9.01
N PRO A 87 4.23 2.35 9.27
CA PRO A 87 3.49 3.37 10.01
C PRO A 87 2.19 3.70 9.28
N ASP A 88 1.03 3.73 9.96
CA ASP A 88 -0.31 3.83 9.35
C ASP A 88 -0.45 4.88 8.21
N ASP A 89 0.36 5.94 8.23
CA ASP A 89 0.41 7.01 7.21
C ASP A 89 1.09 6.60 5.88
N TYR A 90 1.72 5.44 5.79
CA TYR A 90 2.49 5.02 4.61
C TYR A 90 1.67 4.93 3.33
N ILE A 91 0.43 4.46 3.46
CA ILE A 91 -0.50 4.30 2.34
C ILE A 91 -0.84 5.66 1.76
N TYR A 92 -1.00 6.68 2.60
CA TYR A 92 -1.35 8.03 2.17
C TYR A 92 -0.27 8.62 1.27
N TRP A 93 0.99 8.53 1.69
CA TRP A 93 2.12 9.05 0.92
C TRP A 93 2.34 8.28 -0.37
N ASP A 94 2.19 6.96 -0.36
CA ASP A 94 2.35 6.12 -1.56
C ASP A 94 1.24 6.36 -2.60
N ILE A 95 0.00 6.57 -2.15
CA ILE A 95 -1.14 6.90 -3.00
C ILE A 95 -0.92 8.21 -3.77
N ILE A 96 -0.26 9.18 -3.14
CA ILE A 96 -0.06 10.52 -3.70
C ILE A 96 1.17 10.59 -4.63
N LYS A 97 2.20 9.79 -4.38
CA LYS A 97 3.55 10.01 -4.94
C LYS A 97 3.70 9.69 -6.44
N THR A 98 2.86 8.82 -7.02
CA THR A 98 3.33 8.07 -8.21
C THR A 98 3.22 8.79 -9.55
N PHE A 99 2.43 9.86 -9.76
CA PHE A 99 2.23 10.40 -11.13
C PHE A 99 1.94 11.90 -11.32
N GLN A 100 1.56 12.66 -10.29
CA GLN A 100 1.10 14.03 -10.48
C GLN A 100 1.71 14.97 -9.44
N GLU A 101 2.01 16.20 -9.85
CA GLU A 101 2.48 17.23 -8.94
C GLU A 101 1.44 17.50 -7.85
N ARG A 102 1.93 17.78 -6.65
CA ARG A 102 1.09 18.10 -5.50
C ARG A 102 0.29 19.36 -5.79
N ASN A 103 -1.01 19.27 -5.62
CA ASN A 103 -1.97 20.32 -5.93
C ASN A 103 -2.91 20.55 -4.73
N PRO A 104 -3.29 21.81 -4.42
CA PRO A 104 -4.33 22.10 -3.43
C PRO A 104 -5.62 21.26 -3.53
N LEU A 105 -6.08 20.94 -4.75
CA LEU A 105 -7.25 20.09 -4.97
C LEU A 105 -7.02 18.67 -4.47
N MET A 106 -5.84 18.12 -4.76
CA MET A 106 -5.41 16.80 -4.32
C MET A 106 -5.36 16.74 -2.80
N ASP A 107 -4.66 17.69 -2.17
CA ASP A 107 -4.54 17.77 -0.71
C ASP A 107 -5.91 17.86 -0.03
N PHE A 108 -6.85 18.61 -0.60
CA PHE A 108 -8.20 18.72 -0.06
C PHE A 108 -9.00 17.43 -0.25
N PHE A 109 -8.96 16.84 -1.45
CA PHE A 109 -9.73 15.64 -1.78
C PHE A 109 -9.29 14.45 -0.94
N PHE A 110 -7.98 14.25 -0.76
CA PHE A 110 -7.45 13.16 0.08
C PHE A 110 -7.44 13.49 1.56
N SER A 111 -7.75 14.73 1.98
CA SER A 111 -7.78 15.09 3.40
C SER A 111 -8.65 14.15 4.24
N LYS A 112 -8.22 13.87 5.46
CA LYS A 112 -8.97 13.05 6.43
C LYS A 112 -10.41 13.54 6.63
N LYS A 113 -10.61 14.86 6.59
CA LYS A 113 -11.95 15.47 6.72
C LYS A 113 -12.87 15.08 5.56
N ASN A 114 -12.35 15.07 4.32
CA ASN A 114 -13.14 14.65 3.16
C ASN A 114 -13.39 13.14 3.18
N LEU A 115 -12.40 12.35 3.60
CA LEU A 115 -12.55 10.90 3.79
C LEU A 115 -13.66 10.57 4.80
N ASP A 116 -13.65 11.21 5.98
CA ASP A 116 -14.69 11.05 7.00
C ASP A 116 -16.07 11.49 6.49
N HIS A 117 -16.12 12.51 5.63
CA HIS A 117 -17.35 12.97 5.01
C HIS A 117 -17.90 11.94 4.01
N LEU A 118 -17.05 11.41 3.13
CA LEU A 118 -17.42 10.35 2.19
C LEU A 118 -17.90 9.10 2.91
N GLN A 119 -17.24 8.68 3.98
CA GLN A 119 -17.67 7.53 4.78
C GLN A 119 -19.11 7.70 5.30
N LYS A 120 -19.43 8.88 5.85
CA LYS A 120 -20.80 9.19 6.30
C LYS A 120 -21.80 9.17 5.14
N LEU A 121 -21.44 9.78 4.01
CA LEU A 121 -22.30 9.80 2.83
C LEU A 121 -22.56 8.39 2.29
N ILE A 122 -21.54 7.52 2.25
CA ILE A 122 -21.69 6.12 1.83
C ILE A 122 -22.71 5.40 2.73
N ILE A 123 -22.57 5.53 4.05
CA ILE A 123 -23.50 4.90 5.02
C ILE A 123 -24.93 5.40 4.78
N THR A 124 -25.11 6.73 4.65
CA THR A 124 -26.43 7.33 4.41
C THR A 124 -27.02 6.92 3.06
N MET A 125 -26.23 6.91 1.99
CA MET A 125 -26.69 6.53 0.65
C MET A 125 -27.05 5.05 0.56
N VAL A 126 -26.26 4.16 1.17
CA VAL A 126 -26.58 2.73 1.22
C VAL A 126 -27.87 2.50 1.99
N HIS A 127 -28.05 3.16 3.13
CA HIS A 127 -29.30 3.09 3.90
C HIS A 127 -30.49 3.62 3.08
N TYR A 128 -30.33 4.74 2.37
CA TYR A 128 -31.37 5.31 1.53
C TYR A 128 -31.73 4.44 0.32
N GLN A 129 -30.73 3.96 -0.44
CA GLN A 129 -30.95 3.12 -1.63
C GLN A 129 -31.49 1.73 -1.30
N SER A 130 -31.25 1.24 -0.08
CA SER A 130 -31.84 -0.01 0.40
C SER A 130 -33.21 0.17 1.04
N GLU A 131 -33.82 1.37 0.96
CA GLU A 131 -35.10 1.70 1.59
C GLU A 131 -35.11 1.42 3.11
N GLY A 132 -33.94 1.54 3.76
CA GLY A 132 -33.75 1.27 5.18
C GLY A 132 -33.52 -0.21 5.53
N ALA A 133 -33.39 -1.10 4.56
CA ALA A 133 -33.16 -2.52 4.81
C ALA A 133 -31.76 -2.84 5.36
N TYR A 134 -30.74 -2.06 4.96
CA TYR A 134 -29.35 -2.33 5.33
C TYR A 134 -28.71 -1.16 6.08
N GLN A 135 -28.19 -1.44 7.28
CA GLN A 135 -27.37 -0.52 8.05
C GLN A 135 -25.92 -1.04 8.08
N ILE A 136 -25.02 -0.31 7.42
CA ILE A 136 -23.60 -0.66 7.33
C ILE A 136 -22.75 0.17 8.30
N SER A 137 -21.62 -0.38 8.72
CA SER A 137 -20.60 0.34 9.47
C SER A 137 -19.65 1.12 8.54
N ARG A 138 -18.72 1.87 9.14
CA ARG A 138 -17.61 2.49 8.42
C ARG A 138 -16.81 1.44 7.65
N GLN A 139 -16.43 1.76 6.42
CA GLN A 139 -15.62 0.89 5.57
C GLN A 139 -14.12 1.10 5.82
N ASN A 140 -13.27 0.21 5.33
CA ASN A 140 -11.82 0.35 5.46
C ASN A 140 -11.33 1.63 4.75
N ASP A 141 -10.68 2.51 5.51
CA ASP A 141 -10.18 3.80 5.02
C ASP A 141 -9.12 3.62 3.92
N ASN A 142 -8.27 2.60 4.02
CA ASN A 142 -7.21 2.33 3.05
C ASN A 142 -7.79 1.91 1.69
N GLU A 143 -8.80 1.04 1.69
CA GLU A 143 -9.49 0.61 0.48
C GLU A 143 -10.24 1.78 -0.17
N LEU A 144 -10.90 2.61 0.64
CA LEU A 144 -11.58 3.80 0.14
C LEU A 144 -10.58 4.78 -0.49
N LEU A 145 -9.39 4.96 0.10
CA LEU A 145 -8.33 5.79 -0.47
C LEU A 145 -7.83 5.25 -1.82
N VAL A 146 -7.71 3.92 -1.99
CA VAL A 146 -7.38 3.30 -3.29
C VAL A 146 -8.44 3.61 -4.33
N VAL A 147 -9.71 3.56 -3.97
CA VAL A 147 -10.83 3.91 -4.86
C VAL A 147 -10.78 5.40 -5.22
N MET A 148 -10.65 6.27 -4.21
CA MET A 148 -10.52 7.71 -4.40
C MET A 148 -9.37 8.05 -5.35
N ARG A 149 -8.21 7.39 -5.20
CA ARG A 149 -7.07 7.51 -6.11
C ARG A 149 -7.45 7.17 -7.54
N SER A 150 -8.10 6.02 -7.74
CA SER A 150 -8.49 5.57 -9.07
C SER A 150 -9.43 6.55 -9.77
N ILE A 151 -10.31 7.21 -9.02
CA ILE A 151 -11.26 8.20 -9.56
C ILE A 151 -10.60 9.54 -9.82
N TYR A 152 -9.71 9.98 -8.94
CA TYR A 152 -8.94 11.20 -9.13
C TYR A 152 -8.13 11.15 -10.43
N ILE A 153 -7.47 10.02 -10.72
CA ILE A 153 -6.71 9.83 -11.95
C ILE A 153 -7.61 9.83 -13.20
N LYS A 154 -8.80 9.23 -13.10
CA LYS A 154 -9.72 9.11 -14.23
C LYS A 154 -10.48 10.40 -14.55
N THR A 155 -10.71 11.24 -13.54
CA THR A 155 -11.55 12.42 -13.68
C THR A 155 -10.70 13.60 -14.18
N PRO A 156 -11.08 14.25 -15.29
CA PRO A 156 -10.40 15.48 -15.71
C PRO A 156 -10.72 16.60 -14.71
N THR A 157 -9.71 17.10 -14.02
CA THR A 157 -9.83 18.21 -13.06
C THR A 157 -8.88 19.34 -13.41
N ASN A 158 -9.28 20.58 -13.12
CA ASN A 158 -8.42 21.74 -13.32
C ASN A 158 -7.58 21.99 -12.06
N PRO A 159 -6.25 21.77 -12.10
CA PRO A 159 -5.43 21.90 -10.91
C PRO A 159 -5.28 23.32 -10.37
N TYR A 160 -5.52 24.34 -11.20
CA TYR A 160 -5.39 25.75 -10.83
C TYR A 160 -6.74 26.43 -10.59
N ALA A 161 -7.82 25.65 -10.48
CA ALA A 161 -9.14 26.18 -10.21
C ALA A 161 -9.20 26.86 -8.84
N SER A 162 -9.81 28.05 -8.78
CA SER A 162 -10.04 28.80 -7.55
C SER A 162 -11.53 29.16 -7.40
N GLY A 163 -11.96 29.43 -6.17
CA GLY A 163 -13.35 29.82 -5.87
C GLY A 163 -14.36 28.70 -6.13
N ASP A 164 -15.39 29.00 -6.93
CA ASP A 164 -16.51 28.08 -7.18
C ASP A 164 -16.14 26.88 -8.07
N ALA A 165 -15.17 27.05 -8.96
CA ALA A 165 -14.69 25.95 -9.82
C ALA A 165 -14.04 24.84 -8.97
N PHE A 166 -13.23 25.22 -7.99
CA PHE A 166 -12.61 24.29 -7.05
C PHE A 166 -13.64 23.45 -6.29
N ARG A 167 -14.70 24.10 -5.77
CA ARG A 167 -15.78 23.42 -5.06
C ARG A 167 -16.53 22.43 -5.95
N ARG A 168 -16.79 22.83 -7.20
CA ARG A 168 -17.46 21.98 -8.18
C ARG A 168 -16.64 20.74 -8.51
N ASP A 169 -15.33 20.89 -8.68
CA ASP A 169 -14.42 19.78 -8.96
C ASP A 169 -14.41 18.77 -7.81
N ILE A 170 -14.31 19.23 -6.56
CA ILE A 170 -14.42 18.37 -5.37
C ILE A 170 -15.77 17.67 -5.29
N CYS A 171 -16.88 18.38 -5.50
CA CYS A 171 -18.21 17.77 -5.49
C CYS A 171 -18.34 16.70 -6.59
N THR A 172 -17.78 16.95 -7.77
CA THR A 172 -17.78 16.00 -8.90
C THR A 172 -16.97 14.75 -8.56
N LEU A 173 -15.76 14.92 -8.01
CA LEU A 173 -14.93 13.80 -7.55
C LEU A 173 -15.65 12.96 -6.48
N ASN A 174 -16.18 13.61 -5.44
CA ASN A 174 -16.89 12.94 -4.36
C ASN A 174 -18.13 12.18 -4.88
N LYS A 175 -18.89 12.79 -5.81
CA LYS A 175 -20.01 12.13 -6.46
C LYS A 175 -19.57 10.88 -7.22
N ASN A 176 -18.52 10.97 -8.03
CA ASN A 176 -18.00 9.82 -8.78
C ASN A 176 -17.58 8.68 -7.86
N VAL A 177 -17.02 8.97 -6.68
CA VAL A 177 -16.71 7.97 -5.65
C VAL A 177 -17.96 7.29 -5.13
N LEU A 178 -18.99 8.06 -4.77
CA LEU A 178 -20.25 7.50 -4.29
C LEU A 178 -20.93 6.63 -5.35
N ASP A 179 -21.00 7.11 -6.59
CA ASP A 179 -21.63 6.40 -7.71
C ASP A 179 -20.95 5.06 -8.00
N TRP A 180 -19.63 4.95 -7.76
CA TRP A 180 -18.90 3.70 -7.93
C TRP A 180 -19.00 2.75 -6.72
N VAL A 181 -18.90 3.29 -5.50
CA VAL A 181 -18.81 2.50 -4.27
C VAL A 181 -20.17 1.96 -3.83
N VAL A 182 -21.20 2.79 -3.82
CA VAL A 182 -22.51 2.45 -3.23
C VAL A 182 -23.15 1.20 -3.87
N PRO A 183 -23.29 1.07 -5.20
CA PRO A 183 -23.91 -0.12 -5.78
C PRO A 183 -23.11 -1.40 -5.52
N LYS A 184 -21.77 -1.31 -5.46
CA LYS A 184 -20.91 -2.45 -5.12
C LYS A 184 -21.13 -2.92 -3.69
N ILE A 185 -21.23 -1.99 -2.75
CA ILE A 185 -21.53 -2.33 -1.35
C ILE A 185 -22.89 -3.03 -1.25
N LEU A 186 -23.93 -2.53 -1.93
CA LEU A 186 -25.25 -3.17 -1.91
C LEU A 186 -25.21 -4.61 -2.41
N VAL A 187 -24.54 -4.87 -3.53
CA VAL A 187 -24.35 -6.22 -4.07
C VAL A 187 -23.58 -7.10 -3.08
N ASN A 188 -22.48 -6.59 -2.51
CA ASN A 188 -21.68 -7.33 -1.54
C ASN A 188 -22.46 -7.66 -0.26
N VAL A 189 -23.32 -6.75 0.21
CA VAL A 189 -24.20 -7.00 1.37
C VAL A 189 -25.19 -8.13 1.04
N GLN A 190 -25.82 -8.10 -0.13
CA GLN A 190 -26.73 -9.17 -0.56
C GLN A 190 -26.01 -10.52 -0.66
N GLN A 191 -24.79 -10.54 -1.21
CA GLN A 191 -23.96 -11.73 -1.28
C GLN A 191 -23.59 -12.24 0.11
N TYR A 192 -23.21 -11.35 1.03
CA TYR A 192 -22.89 -11.72 2.41
C TYR A 192 -24.10 -12.33 3.13
N LEU A 193 -25.28 -11.72 2.98
CA LEU A 193 -26.51 -12.28 3.55
C LEU A 193 -26.86 -13.65 2.95
N GLY A 194 -26.67 -13.82 1.63
CA GLY A 194 -26.79 -15.11 0.96
C GLY A 194 -25.83 -16.15 1.53
N PHE A 195 -24.55 -15.78 1.71
CA PHE A 195 -23.54 -16.63 2.31
C PHE A 195 -23.90 -17.03 3.75
N VAL A 196 -24.30 -16.09 4.61
CA VAL A 196 -24.70 -16.38 5.99
C VAL A 196 -25.91 -17.31 6.03
N ARG A 197 -26.90 -17.08 5.16
CA ARG A 197 -28.05 -17.97 5.00
C ARG A 197 -27.59 -19.37 4.62
N ASP A 198 -26.77 -19.51 3.59
CA ASP A 198 -26.38 -20.81 3.06
C ASP A 198 -25.42 -21.56 4.00
N GLN A 199 -24.57 -20.86 4.75
CA GLN A 199 -23.70 -21.44 5.79
C GLN A 199 -24.50 -22.07 6.93
N SER A 200 -25.60 -21.44 7.34
CA SER A 200 -26.46 -21.93 8.44
C SER A 200 -27.38 -23.07 8.03
N ASN A 201 -27.61 -23.24 6.72
CA ASN A 201 -28.56 -24.22 6.20
C ASN A 201 -27.84 -25.51 5.77
N ASN A 202 -28.45 -26.65 6.06
CA ASN A 202 -27.99 -27.91 5.47
C ASN A 202 -28.19 -27.88 3.96
N VAL A 203 -27.22 -28.41 3.22
CA VAL A 203 -27.32 -28.58 1.76
C VAL A 203 -28.58 -29.39 1.47
N ARG A 204 -29.53 -28.78 0.73
CA ARG A 204 -30.72 -29.49 0.28
C ARG A 204 -30.29 -30.53 -0.76
N PRO A 205 -30.58 -31.82 -0.55
CA PRO A 205 -30.30 -32.82 -1.57
C PRO A 205 -30.99 -32.45 -2.88
N LEU A 206 -30.30 -32.61 -3.99
CA LEU A 206 -30.89 -32.45 -5.32
C LEU A 206 -32.04 -33.44 -5.46
N ALA A 207 -33.18 -32.95 -5.98
CA ALA A 207 -34.28 -33.84 -6.34
C ALA A 207 -33.80 -34.85 -7.38
N ARG A 208 -34.29 -36.09 -7.27
CA ARG A 208 -34.02 -37.10 -8.28
C ARG A 208 -34.64 -36.66 -9.62
N PRO A 209 -34.03 -37.02 -10.77
CA PRO A 209 -34.62 -36.71 -12.06
C PRO A 209 -36.00 -37.34 -12.17
N GLU A 210 -36.97 -36.57 -12.65
CA GLU A 210 -38.32 -37.06 -12.90
C GLU A 210 -38.39 -37.74 -14.27
N PHE A 211 -39.17 -38.81 -14.34
CA PHE A 211 -39.39 -39.53 -15.59
C PHE A 211 -40.35 -38.73 -16.48
N MET A 212 -39.88 -38.26 -17.63
CA MET A 212 -40.65 -37.38 -18.53
C MET A 212 -41.58 -38.11 -19.49
N SER A 213 -41.46 -39.43 -19.62
CA SER A 213 -42.29 -40.20 -20.55
C SER A 213 -43.64 -40.53 -19.93
N SER A 214 -44.70 -40.48 -20.74
CA SER A 214 -46.05 -40.88 -20.34
C SER A 214 -46.23 -42.41 -20.28
N ALA A 215 -45.23 -43.18 -20.69
CA ALA A 215 -45.21 -44.63 -20.56
C ALA A 215 -45.21 -45.02 -19.07
N GLY A 216 -46.17 -45.82 -18.62
CA GLY A 216 -46.34 -46.18 -17.21
C GLY A 216 -47.27 -45.27 -16.39
N ASN A 217 -47.65 -44.10 -16.91
CA ASN A 217 -48.64 -43.21 -16.26
C ASN A 217 -50.10 -43.56 -16.61
N ARG A 218 -50.29 -44.56 -17.49
CA ARG A 218 -51.62 -45.07 -17.88
C ARG A 218 -52.09 -46.09 -16.85
N ILE A 219 -52.95 -45.66 -15.94
CA ILE A 219 -53.69 -46.55 -15.04
C ILE A 219 -54.82 -47.25 -15.81
N ASN A 220 -54.74 -48.58 -15.92
CA ASN A 220 -55.84 -49.40 -16.43
C ASN A 220 -56.93 -49.46 -15.36
N ARG A 221 -58.05 -48.79 -15.60
CA ARG A 221 -59.29 -48.97 -14.82
C ARG A 221 -59.88 -50.31 -15.23
N GLY A 222 -59.42 -51.39 -14.57
CA GLY A 222 -59.87 -52.74 -14.83
C GLY A 222 -61.41 -52.81 -14.80
N PHE A 223 -61.94 -53.51 -15.80
CA PHE A 223 -63.34 -53.87 -16.06
C PHE A 223 -64.33 -53.51 -14.94
N ASP A 224 -65.17 -52.50 -15.20
CA ASP A 224 -66.38 -52.27 -14.43
C ASP A 224 -67.40 -53.34 -14.85
N VAL A 225 -67.45 -54.45 -14.12
CA VAL A 225 -68.46 -55.50 -14.30
C VAL A 225 -69.71 -55.15 -13.48
N THR A 226 -70.38 -54.05 -13.84
CA THR A 226 -71.79 -53.88 -13.46
C THR A 226 -72.63 -54.83 -14.32
N PHE A 227 -72.85 -56.05 -13.82
CA PHE A 227 -73.91 -56.93 -14.31
C PHE A 227 -75.25 -56.31 -13.90
N VAL A 228 -76.05 -55.94 -14.90
CA VAL A 228 -77.45 -55.48 -14.77
C VAL A 228 -78.36 -56.69 -14.59
#